data_AF-A0A661UDY0-F1
#
_entry.id   AF-A0A661UDY0-F1
#
_cell.length_a   1.000
_cell.length_b   1.000
_cell.length_c   1.000
_cell.angle_alpha   90.00
_cell.angle_beta   90.00
_cell.angle_gamma   90.00
#
_symmetry.space_group_name_H-M   'P 1'
#
loop_
_entity.id
_entity.type
_entity.pdbx_description
1 polymer ?
#
loop_
_entity_poly.entity_id
_entity_poly.type
_entity_poly.pdbx_seq_one_letter_code
_entity_poly.pdbx_strand_id
1 'polypeptide(L)'
;MEAPLLVEGDIDVRSGDVEADGDVVVRGDVRSGRSVSAKGSITIHGVVEAATVVAGGDVSVQCGVAGRDRGSITAQGKVAVGYVNEAKLDAKAEIVIGSSAMNSTLLTDGDVVIEGEGVLVGGLVMAGGNLTAGRVGHKGVDLWGEGVSKHIVQRTAIMLGLPPTLRKRLMESRPRLTLAERAGRAAARNVLYLLSCGVPDVDKATSERLVFLAKAPVSEAFLLSKGAKTAAALNEELRTILADIVAELPSPSKAPTGTHLTFADLGLHLYHLFTANDLVMEVHKDIEAVLSSSKLNKSAALCVRDTVYKGVEVTIGFTEMVVEQEMGGAIFKLAGDEIVAEPWTEKAVAEV
;
A
#
# COMPACT_ATOMS: atom_id res chain seq x y z
N MET A 1 19.57 -29.82 15.84
CA MET A 1 19.94 -28.46 15.41
C MET A 1 21.30 -28.56 14.79
N GLU A 2 21.42 -28.20 13.51
CA GLU A 2 22.74 -28.06 12.87
C GLU A 2 23.47 -26.88 13.48
N ALA A 3 24.81 -26.95 13.52
CA ALA A 3 25.62 -25.84 14.00
C ALA A 3 25.53 -24.66 13.03
N PRO A 4 25.54 -23.40 13.53
CA PRO A 4 25.53 -22.24 12.65
C PRO A 4 26.78 -22.20 11.78
N LEU A 5 26.63 -21.77 10.52
CA LEU A 5 27.77 -21.47 9.66
C LEU A 5 28.47 -20.21 10.20
N LEU A 6 29.72 -20.36 10.61
CA LEU A 6 30.52 -19.27 11.15
C LEU A 6 31.48 -18.72 10.10
N VAL A 7 31.35 -17.44 9.80
CA VAL A 7 32.28 -16.66 8.98
C VAL A 7 33.11 -15.79 9.92
N GLU A 8 34.37 -16.16 10.11
CA GLU A 8 35.29 -15.51 11.07
C GLU A 8 35.71 -14.09 10.67
N GLY A 9 35.42 -13.64 9.45
CA GLY A 9 35.82 -12.32 8.94
C GLY A 9 34.74 -11.66 8.07
N ASP A 10 35.19 -10.80 7.18
CA ASP A 10 34.33 -10.08 6.25
C ASP A 10 33.85 -10.99 5.11
N ILE A 11 32.64 -10.72 4.64
CA ILE A 11 32.13 -11.23 3.38
C ILE A 11 32.48 -10.21 2.30
N ASP A 12 33.44 -10.53 1.45
CA ASP A 12 34.03 -9.66 0.45
C ASP A 12 34.24 -10.37 -0.90
N VAL A 13 34.99 -9.73 -1.80
CA VAL A 13 35.29 -10.28 -3.13
C VAL A 13 36.06 -11.60 -3.07
N ARG A 14 36.82 -11.83 -2.00
CA ARG A 14 37.65 -13.02 -1.81
C ARG A 14 36.86 -14.15 -1.16
N SER A 15 36.02 -13.85 -0.16
CA SER A 15 35.18 -14.86 0.48
C SER A 15 34.08 -15.35 -0.45
N GLY A 16 33.57 -14.49 -1.32
CA GLY A 16 32.37 -14.75 -2.12
C GLY A 16 31.09 -14.62 -1.30
N ASP A 17 29.96 -14.82 -1.97
CA ASP A 17 28.63 -14.81 -1.37
C ASP A 17 28.41 -16.07 -0.50
N VAL A 18 27.56 -15.97 0.51
CA VAL A 18 27.31 -17.04 1.48
C VAL A 18 25.86 -17.49 1.40
N GLU A 19 25.64 -18.79 1.25
CA GLU A 19 24.32 -19.43 1.30
C GLU A 19 24.36 -20.63 2.25
N ALA A 20 23.43 -20.69 3.19
CA ALA A 20 23.36 -21.75 4.20
C ALA A 20 21.93 -22.25 4.45
N ASP A 21 21.79 -23.55 4.72
CA ASP A 21 20.53 -24.18 5.09
C ASP A 21 20.15 -23.99 6.57
N GLY A 22 21.09 -23.52 7.40
CA GLY A 22 20.91 -23.25 8.83
C GLY A 22 21.10 -21.78 9.17
N ASP A 23 21.47 -21.51 10.42
CA ASP A 23 21.82 -20.17 10.89
C ASP A 23 23.21 -19.74 10.39
N VAL A 24 23.42 -18.44 10.20
CA VAL A 24 24.71 -17.86 9.79
C VAL A 24 25.15 -16.81 10.78
N VAL A 25 26.42 -16.87 11.18
CA VAL A 25 27.07 -15.86 12.02
C VAL A 25 28.27 -15.29 11.27
N VAL A 26 28.27 -13.97 11.04
CA VAL A 26 29.35 -13.23 10.40
C VAL A 26 30.00 -12.34 11.45
N ARG A 27 31.28 -12.58 11.75
CA ARG A 27 32.04 -11.77 12.73
C ARG A 27 32.49 -10.42 12.17
N GLY A 28 32.57 -10.30 10.84
CA GLY A 28 32.99 -9.07 10.15
C GLY A 28 31.85 -8.34 9.44
N ASP A 29 32.24 -7.57 8.43
CA ASP A 29 31.34 -6.78 7.58
C ASP A 29 30.80 -7.59 6.40
N VAL A 30 29.64 -7.20 5.87
CA VAL A 30 29.17 -7.67 4.55
C VAL A 30 29.41 -6.54 3.55
N ARG A 31 30.42 -6.70 2.71
CA ARG A 31 30.91 -5.67 1.79
C ARG A 31 29.98 -5.46 0.60
N SER A 32 30.15 -4.31 -0.05
CA SER A 32 29.35 -3.89 -1.21
C SER A 32 29.23 -4.92 -2.32
N GLY A 33 28.00 -5.14 -2.76
CA GLY A 33 27.68 -6.06 -3.85
C GLY A 33 27.88 -7.53 -3.50
N ARG A 34 27.89 -7.88 -2.21
CA ARG A 34 27.82 -9.26 -1.72
C ARG A 34 26.42 -9.63 -1.26
N SER A 35 26.17 -10.93 -1.13
CA SER A 35 24.95 -11.46 -0.55
C SER A 35 25.18 -12.53 0.50
N VAL A 36 24.30 -12.53 1.52
CA VAL A 36 24.22 -13.57 2.55
C VAL A 36 22.80 -14.08 2.60
N SER A 37 22.59 -15.38 2.36
CA SER A 37 21.29 -16.04 2.47
C SER A 37 21.34 -17.20 3.46
N ALA A 38 20.30 -17.30 4.28
CA ALA A 38 20.14 -18.36 5.26
C ALA A 38 18.67 -18.80 5.33
N LYS A 39 18.41 -20.10 5.42
CA LYS A 39 17.06 -20.58 5.79
C LYS A 39 16.76 -20.35 7.27
N GLY A 40 17.79 -20.28 8.11
CA GLY A 40 17.70 -19.90 9.51
C GLY A 40 17.83 -18.39 9.73
N SER A 41 18.34 -18.02 10.89
CA SER A 41 18.61 -16.64 11.28
C SER A 41 20.02 -16.21 10.89
N ILE A 42 20.22 -14.90 10.69
CA ILE A 42 21.52 -14.32 10.34
C ILE A 42 21.94 -13.31 11.42
N THR A 43 23.14 -13.49 11.97
CA THR A 43 23.76 -12.53 12.89
C THR A 43 25.02 -11.96 12.25
N ILE A 44 25.11 -10.64 12.13
CA ILE A 44 26.26 -9.91 11.59
C ILE A 44 26.77 -8.97 12.67
N HIS A 45 28.03 -9.13 13.07
CA HIS A 45 28.66 -8.29 14.09
C HIS A 45 29.18 -6.95 13.54
N GLY A 46 29.44 -6.87 12.23
CA GLY A 46 29.90 -5.67 11.56
C GLY A 46 28.80 -4.85 10.90
N VAL A 47 29.15 -4.16 9.82
CA VAL A 47 28.27 -3.32 9.00
C VAL A 47 27.86 -4.05 7.72
N VAL A 48 26.62 -3.84 7.30
CA VAL A 48 26.14 -4.25 5.97
C VAL A 48 26.27 -3.05 5.02
N GLU A 49 27.22 -3.13 4.09
CA GLU A 49 27.55 -2.05 3.16
C GLU A 49 26.98 -2.35 1.77
N ALA A 50 25.90 -1.70 1.32
CA ALA A 50 25.33 -1.87 -0.03
C ALA A 50 25.25 -3.34 -0.49
N ALA A 51 24.79 -4.21 0.41
CA ALA A 51 24.75 -5.66 0.26
C ALA A 51 23.34 -6.20 0.54
N THR A 52 23.12 -7.46 0.17
CA THR A 52 21.82 -8.13 0.30
C THR A 52 21.87 -9.21 1.37
N VAL A 53 20.99 -9.14 2.36
CA VAL A 53 20.87 -10.14 3.44
C VAL A 53 19.46 -10.72 3.43
N VAL A 54 19.33 -12.05 3.35
CA VAL A 54 18.03 -12.74 3.29
C VAL A 54 18.00 -13.89 4.29
N ALA A 55 17.13 -13.80 5.31
CA ALA A 55 16.96 -14.84 6.32
C ALA A 55 15.54 -15.41 6.31
N GLY A 56 15.43 -16.73 6.48
CA GLY A 56 14.18 -17.42 6.78
C GLY A 56 13.76 -17.32 8.25
N GLY A 57 14.66 -16.85 9.13
CA GLY A 57 14.38 -16.49 10.52
C GLY A 57 14.58 -14.99 10.76
N ASP A 58 15.25 -14.66 11.86
CA ASP A 58 15.55 -13.28 12.27
C ASP A 58 16.87 -12.79 11.64
N VAL A 59 17.02 -11.46 11.53
CA VAL A 59 18.29 -10.81 11.18
C VAL A 59 18.71 -9.85 12.28
N SER A 60 19.94 -9.99 12.77
CA SER A 60 20.56 -9.07 13.71
C SER A 60 21.85 -8.50 13.13
N VAL A 61 21.95 -7.17 13.02
CA VAL A 61 23.16 -6.46 12.61
C VAL A 61 23.60 -5.56 13.75
N GLN A 62 24.66 -5.95 14.45
CA GLN A 62 25.07 -5.30 15.69
C GLN A 62 25.46 -3.83 15.49
N CYS A 63 26.12 -3.48 14.38
CA CYS A 63 26.47 -2.10 14.07
C CYS A 63 25.36 -1.39 13.30
N GLY A 64 25.19 -1.68 12.01
CA GLY A 64 24.18 -1.02 11.20
C GLY A 64 24.31 -1.28 9.71
N VAL A 65 23.51 -0.56 8.94
CA VAL A 65 23.36 -0.74 7.50
C VAL A 65 23.67 0.56 6.79
N ALA A 66 24.68 0.53 5.92
CA ALA A 66 25.06 1.62 5.03
C ALA A 66 24.70 1.21 3.59
N GLY A 67 23.47 1.46 3.17
CA GLY A 67 22.91 0.86 1.97
C GLY A 67 23.30 1.51 0.65
N ARG A 68 23.53 2.84 0.61
CA ARG A 68 23.80 3.59 -0.63
C ARG A 68 22.79 3.26 -1.74
N ASP A 69 21.51 3.23 -1.39
CA ASP A 69 20.34 2.86 -2.20
C ASP A 69 20.33 1.43 -2.78
N ARG A 70 21.28 0.59 -2.36
CA ARG A 70 21.41 -0.80 -2.83
C ARG A 70 21.32 -1.84 -1.71
N GLY A 71 21.58 -1.43 -0.48
CA GLY A 71 21.51 -2.31 0.69
C GLY A 71 20.08 -2.77 0.96
N SER A 72 19.90 -4.08 1.14
CA SER A 72 18.61 -4.65 1.48
C SER A 72 18.73 -5.79 2.49
N ILE A 73 17.85 -5.78 3.49
CA ILE A 73 17.71 -6.86 4.47
C ILE A 73 16.26 -7.36 4.41
N THR A 74 16.09 -8.66 4.23
CA THR A 74 14.78 -9.32 4.24
C THR A 74 14.78 -10.46 5.26
N ALA A 75 13.83 -10.45 6.18
CA ALA A 75 13.67 -11.48 7.21
C ALA A 75 12.22 -11.97 7.28
N GLN A 76 12.02 -13.28 7.40
CA GLN A 76 10.70 -13.83 7.73
C GLN A 76 10.37 -13.72 9.24
N GLY A 77 11.32 -13.27 10.05
CA GLY A 77 11.12 -12.90 11.45
C GLY A 77 11.35 -11.40 11.68
N LYS A 78 12.08 -11.10 12.75
CA LYS A 78 12.46 -9.76 13.20
C LYS A 78 13.75 -9.28 12.53
N VAL A 79 13.87 -7.97 12.33
CA VAL A 79 15.13 -7.31 11.95
C VAL A 79 15.55 -6.37 13.07
N ALA A 80 16.75 -6.58 13.63
CA ALA A 80 17.35 -5.70 14.61
C ALA A 80 18.66 -5.12 14.06
N VAL A 81 18.78 -3.79 14.02
CA VAL A 81 19.98 -3.10 13.51
C VAL A 81 20.36 -1.92 14.40
N GLY A 82 21.63 -1.58 14.55
CA GLY A 82 22.00 -0.39 15.34
C GLY A 82 21.65 0.93 14.64
N TYR A 83 21.79 1.01 13.32
CA TYR A 83 21.30 2.11 12.48
C TYR A 83 21.03 1.64 11.05
N VAL A 84 20.27 2.43 10.29
CA VAL A 84 20.01 2.18 8.88
C VAL A 84 20.07 3.50 8.09
N ASN A 85 20.83 3.51 7.00
CA ASN A 85 20.95 4.65 6.11
C ASN A 85 20.87 4.21 4.64
N GLU A 86 20.01 4.88 3.86
CA GLU A 86 19.82 4.65 2.43
C GLU A 86 19.66 3.16 2.07
N ALA A 87 18.84 2.44 2.85
CA ALA A 87 18.66 1.00 2.71
C ALA A 87 17.18 0.61 2.84
N LYS A 88 16.88 -0.64 2.43
CA LYS A 88 15.56 -1.25 2.59
C LYS A 88 15.60 -2.37 3.64
N LEU A 89 14.73 -2.28 4.65
CA LEU A 89 14.48 -3.37 5.60
C LEU A 89 13.07 -3.90 5.38
N ASP A 90 12.91 -5.22 5.24
CA ASP A 90 11.63 -5.91 5.07
C ASP A 90 11.56 -7.07 6.08
N ALA A 91 10.71 -6.93 7.11
CA ALA A 91 10.59 -7.89 8.21
C ALA A 91 9.15 -8.35 8.38
N LYS A 92 8.89 -9.66 8.46
CA LYS A 92 7.53 -10.15 8.70
C LYS A 92 7.05 -10.01 10.15
N ALA A 93 7.95 -9.79 11.10
CA ALA A 93 7.59 -9.55 12.50
C ALA A 93 7.79 -8.07 12.88
N GLU A 94 8.93 -7.72 13.47
CA GLU A 94 9.22 -6.39 14.01
C GLU A 94 10.51 -5.84 13.39
N ILE A 95 10.63 -4.51 13.28
CA ILE A 95 11.90 -3.82 12.99
C ILE A 95 12.33 -3.03 14.22
N VAL A 96 13.51 -3.33 14.76
CA VAL A 96 14.11 -2.61 15.87
C VAL A 96 15.40 -1.93 15.43
N ILE A 97 15.51 -0.63 15.71
CA ILE A 97 16.62 0.22 15.29
C ILE A 97 17.18 0.93 16.51
N GLY A 98 18.47 0.75 16.78
CA GLY A 98 19.08 1.26 18.02
C GLY A 98 19.24 2.79 18.07
N SER A 99 19.44 3.47 16.93
CA SER A 99 19.81 4.89 16.94
C SER A 99 19.21 5.75 15.82
N SER A 100 19.25 5.33 14.56
CA SER A 100 18.74 6.18 13.47
C SER A 100 18.30 5.40 12.24
N ALA A 101 17.24 5.91 11.61
CA ALA A 101 16.77 5.51 10.31
C ALA A 101 16.76 6.73 9.40
N MET A 102 17.63 6.73 8.38
CA MET A 102 17.83 7.86 7.49
C MET A 102 17.60 7.45 6.03
N ASN A 103 16.74 8.20 5.32
CA ASN A 103 16.43 8.01 3.89
C ASN A 103 16.20 6.53 3.53
N SER A 104 15.55 5.79 4.42
CA SER A 104 15.43 4.33 4.33
C SER A 104 13.98 3.91 4.16
N THR A 105 13.78 2.73 3.59
CA THR A 105 12.45 2.11 3.45
C THR A 105 12.32 0.99 4.47
N LEU A 106 11.42 1.15 5.44
CA LEU A 106 11.15 0.18 6.50
C LEU A 106 9.78 -0.43 6.27
N LEU A 107 9.73 -1.74 5.99
CA LEU A 107 8.49 -2.46 5.72
C LEU A 107 8.33 -3.58 6.74
N THR A 108 7.22 -3.58 7.48
CA THR A 108 6.95 -4.67 8.42
C THR A 108 5.48 -4.95 8.64
N ASP A 109 5.13 -6.21 8.89
CA ASP A 109 3.76 -6.59 9.25
C ASP A 109 3.45 -6.31 10.74
N GLY A 110 4.46 -6.04 11.58
CA GLY A 110 4.31 -5.68 13.00
C GLY A 110 4.77 -4.26 13.31
N ASP A 111 5.50 -4.09 14.41
CA ASP A 111 5.90 -2.77 14.93
C ASP A 111 7.27 -2.33 14.40
N VAL A 112 7.47 -1.01 14.38
CA VAL A 112 8.77 -0.39 14.18
C VAL A 112 9.17 0.36 15.45
N VAL A 113 10.32 0.02 16.01
CA VAL A 113 10.84 0.64 17.23
C VAL A 113 12.20 1.25 16.94
N ILE A 114 12.29 2.57 17.07
CA ILE A 114 13.56 3.30 17.08
C ILE A 114 13.85 3.66 18.54
N GLU A 115 14.88 3.04 19.09
CA GLU A 115 15.16 3.06 20.53
C GLU A 115 15.68 4.42 21.03
N GLY A 116 15.49 4.66 22.34
CA GLY A 116 16.06 5.82 23.04
C GLY A 116 15.61 7.17 22.49
N GLU A 117 16.59 8.00 22.11
CA GLU A 117 16.43 9.31 21.45
C GLU A 117 16.58 9.22 19.93
N GLY A 118 16.45 8.00 19.38
CA GLY A 118 16.75 7.75 17.99
C GLY A 118 15.83 8.49 17.03
N VAL A 119 16.34 8.69 15.82
CA VAL A 119 15.76 9.61 14.83
C VAL A 119 15.25 8.87 13.60
N LEU A 120 14.09 9.27 13.10
CA LEU A 120 13.58 8.91 11.78
C LEU A 120 13.62 10.13 10.86
N VAL A 121 14.48 10.11 9.84
CA VAL A 121 14.68 11.25 8.95
C VAL A 121 14.63 10.80 7.49
N GLY A 122 13.59 11.20 6.77
CA GLY A 122 13.41 10.87 5.37
C GLY A 122 13.09 9.40 5.12
N GLY A 123 12.53 9.14 3.95
CA GLY A 123 12.18 7.79 3.51
C GLY A 123 10.73 7.41 3.86
N LEU A 124 10.48 6.11 3.89
CA LEU A 124 9.14 5.53 3.97
C LEU A 124 9.11 4.46 5.06
N VAL A 125 8.17 4.59 6.00
CA VAL A 125 7.86 3.54 6.97
C VAL A 125 6.47 3.01 6.69
N MET A 126 6.34 1.71 6.50
CA MET A 126 5.07 0.99 6.42
C MET A 126 5.07 -0.12 7.46
N ALA A 127 4.25 0.04 8.49
CA ALA A 127 4.12 -0.91 9.58
C ALA A 127 2.67 -1.39 9.70
N GLY A 128 2.48 -2.70 9.94
CA GLY A 128 1.17 -3.24 10.29
C GLY A 128 0.72 -2.82 11.70
N GLY A 129 1.67 -2.53 12.58
CA GLY A 129 1.43 -2.07 13.95
C GLY A 129 1.83 -0.61 14.18
N ASN A 130 2.48 -0.39 15.33
CA ASN A 130 2.89 0.91 15.86
C ASN A 130 4.26 1.34 15.34
N LEU A 131 4.53 2.65 15.40
CA LEU A 131 5.87 3.21 15.25
C LEU A 131 6.23 4.00 16.51
N THR A 132 7.34 3.65 17.15
CA THR A 132 7.92 4.43 18.25
C THR A 132 9.26 5.02 17.84
N ALA A 133 9.47 6.31 18.12
CA ALA A 133 10.75 6.98 17.87
C ALA A 133 11.01 8.11 18.87
N GLY A 134 12.28 8.51 19.01
CA GLY A 134 12.67 9.71 19.76
C GLY A 134 12.23 10.97 19.03
N ARG A 135 12.70 11.14 17.79
CA ARG A 135 12.35 12.28 16.93
C ARG A 135 12.01 11.84 15.52
N VAL A 136 11.10 12.57 14.87
CA VAL A 136 10.62 12.25 13.52
C VAL A 136 10.65 13.48 12.63
N GLY A 137 11.24 13.33 11.44
CA GLY A 137 11.43 14.38 10.45
C GLY A 137 12.74 15.15 10.66
N HIS A 138 12.86 16.29 9.99
CA HIS A 138 14.00 17.18 10.11
C HIS A 138 13.55 18.64 10.08
N LYS A 139 14.35 19.54 10.66
CA LYS A 139 14.21 21.00 10.48
C LYS A 139 14.62 21.39 9.06
N GLY A 140 13.81 21.02 8.07
CA GLY A 140 13.98 21.42 6.67
C GLY A 140 13.41 22.80 6.40
N VAL A 141 14.07 23.54 5.51
CA VAL A 141 13.69 24.88 5.02
C VAL A 141 12.28 24.85 4.45
N ASP A 142 11.42 25.83 4.75
CA ASP A 142 10.05 25.92 4.25
C ASP A 142 9.97 25.69 2.72
N LEU A 143 9.47 24.52 2.33
CA LEU A 143 9.46 24.02 0.94
C LEU A 143 8.34 24.61 0.06
N TRP A 144 7.68 25.68 0.52
CA TRP A 144 6.60 26.34 -0.20
C TRP A 144 7.08 27.57 -0.99
N GLY A 145 8.38 27.69 -1.24
CA GLY A 145 8.96 28.67 -2.15
C GLY A 145 9.20 28.09 -3.55
N GLU A 146 8.81 28.82 -4.60
CA GLU A 146 9.16 28.51 -5.97
C GLU A 146 10.69 28.41 -6.12
N GLY A 147 11.20 27.26 -6.60
CA GLY A 147 12.61 27.09 -6.97
C GLY A 147 13.45 26.12 -6.14
N VAL A 148 12.89 25.43 -5.14
CA VAL A 148 13.64 24.36 -4.44
C VAL A 148 13.58 23.07 -5.25
N SER A 149 14.76 22.57 -5.65
CA SER A 149 14.87 21.32 -6.38
C SER A 149 14.36 20.15 -5.52
N LYS A 150 13.50 19.30 -6.09
CA LYS A 150 12.86 18.13 -5.44
C LYS A 150 13.85 17.16 -4.75
N HIS A 151 15.14 17.24 -5.10
CA HIS A 151 16.23 16.44 -4.54
C HIS A 151 16.76 16.89 -3.16
N ILE A 152 16.32 18.04 -2.62
CA ILE A 152 16.76 18.53 -1.30
C ILE A 152 15.75 18.18 -0.18
N VAL A 153 14.61 17.58 -0.54
CA VAL A 153 13.52 17.31 0.40
C VAL A 153 13.64 15.92 1.01
N GLN A 154 14.05 15.84 2.27
CA GLN A 154 13.99 14.62 3.07
C GLN A 154 12.57 14.36 3.57
N ARG A 155 11.68 13.98 2.65
CA ARG A 155 10.28 13.66 2.96
C ARG A 155 10.23 12.40 3.83
N THR A 156 9.62 12.52 5.01
CA THR A 156 9.32 11.39 5.90
C THR A 156 7.85 11.02 5.77
N ALA A 157 7.57 9.85 5.19
CA ALA A 157 6.21 9.31 5.09
C ALA A 157 6.05 8.09 6.00
N ILE A 158 5.05 8.12 6.87
CA ILE A 158 4.77 7.09 7.87
C ILE A 158 3.38 6.52 7.62
N MET A 159 3.29 5.20 7.58
CA MET A 159 2.10 4.47 7.20
C MET A 159 1.88 3.32 8.19
N LEU A 160 0.86 3.43 9.03
CA LEU A 160 0.61 2.50 10.14
C LEU A 160 -0.75 1.82 10.03
N GLY A 161 -0.88 0.68 10.72
CA GLY A 161 -2.15 -0.04 10.88
C GLY A 161 -2.55 -0.97 9.73
N LEU A 162 -1.86 -0.91 8.59
CA LEU A 162 -2.00 -1.88 7.49
C LEU A 162 -0.64 -2.49 7.16
N PRO A 163 -0.53 -3.83 7.18
CA PRO A 163 0.64 -4.53 6.66
C PRO A 163 1.00 -4.06 5.24
N PRO A 164 2.30 -3.93 4.90
CA PRO A 164 2.76 -3.49 3.58
C PRO A 164 2.15 -4.29 2.43
N THR A 165 1.96 -5.60 2.62
CA THR A 165 1.36 -6.49 1.62
C THR A 165 -0.09 -6.11 1.30
N LEU A 166 -0.91 -5.82 2.33
CA LEU A 166 -2.30 -5.40 2.17
C LEU A 166 -2.39 -3.97 1.62
N ARG A 167 -1.53 -3.06 2.10
CA ARG A 167 -1.51 -1.68 1.63
C ARG A 167 -1.10 -1.58 0.16
N LYS A 168 -0.14 -2.39 -0.28
CA LYS A 168 0.24 -2.49 -1.69
C LYS A 168 -0.93 -2.93 -2.56
N ARG A 169 -1.65 -3.99 -2.16
CA ARG A 169 -2.87 -4.43 -2.85
C ARG A 169 -3.91 -3.30 -2.92
N LEU A 170 -4.13 -2.58 -1.83
CA LEU A 170 -5.05 -1.44 -1.81
C LEU A 170 -4.62 -0.31 -2.76
N MET A 171 -3.33 0.04 -2.77
CA MET A 171 -2.78 1.05 -3.66
C MET A 171 -2.88 0.66 -5.14
N GLU A 172 -2.77 -0.64 -5.45
CA GLU A 172 -2.95 -1.16 -6.81
C GLU A 172 -4.43 -1.19 -7.22
N SER A 173 -5.33 -1.47 -6.28
CA SER A 173 -6.77 -1.57 -6.53
C SER A 173 -7.47 -0.22 -6.66
N ARG A 174 -7.10 0.82 -5.89
CA ARG A 174 -7.70 2.16 -5.98
C ARG A 174 -7.70 2.80 -7.38
N PRO A 175 -6.58 2.89 -8.12
CA PRO A 175 -6.58 3.48 -9.46
C PRO A 175 -7.39 2.64 -10.46
N ARG A 176 -7.42 1.30 -10.29
CA ARG A 176 -8.28 0.42 -11.08
C ARG A 176 -9.75 0.76 -10.86
N LEU A 177 -10.17 1.02 -9.62
CA LEU A 177 -11.53 1.47 -9.29
C LEU A 177 -11.87 2.78 -10.01
N THR A 178 -11.01 3.80 -9.88
CA THR A 178 -11.25 5.11 -10.50
C THR A 178 -11.35 5.02 -12.02
N LEU A 179 -10.50 4.19 -12.65
CA LEU A 179 -10.55 3.98 -14.09
C LEU A 179 -11.83 3.25 -14.51
N ALA A 180 -12.21 2.20 -13.78
CA ALA A 180 -13.42 1.42 -14.03
C ALA A 180 -14.68 2.30 -13.91
N GLU A 181 -14.77 3.12 -12.86
CA GLU A 181 -15.88 4.07 -12.69
C GLU A 181 -15.97 5.07 -13.85
N ARG A 182 -14.83 5.62 -14.31
CA ARG A 182 -14.81 6.56 -15.43
C ARG A 182 -15.27 5.90 -16.73
N ALA A 183 -14.80 4.69 -17.00
CA ALA A 183 -15.21 3.92 -18.18
C ALA A 183 -16.70 3.56 -18.12
N GLY A 184 -17.19 3.11 -16.97
CA GLY A 184 -18.60 2.80 -16.74
C GLY A 184 -19.51 4.01 -16.94
N ARG A 185 -19.14 5.19 -16.40
CA ARG A 185 -19.90 6.43 -16.63
C ARG A 185 -19.94 6.84 -18.11
N ALA A 186 -18.83 6.69 -18.82
CA ALA A 186 -18.78 6.99 -20.24
C ALA A 186 -19.68 6.04 -21.06
N ALA A 187 -19.63 4.74 -20.77
CA ALA A 187 -20.48 3.74 -21.40
C ALA A 187 -21.97 3.97 -21.09
N ALA A 188 -22.31 4.24 -19.83
CA ALA A 188 -23.68 4.56 -19.41
C ALA A 188 -24.24 5.80 -20.14
N ARG A 189 -23.43 6.86 -20.30
CA ARG A 189 -23.82 8.04 -21.07
C ARG A 189 -24.13 7.71 -22.53
N ASN A 190 -23.31 6.86 -23.15
CA ASN A 190 -23.51 6.45 -24.54
C ASN A 190 -24.76 5.58 -24.69
N VAL A 191 -25.02 4.66 -23.75
CA VAL A 191 -26.26 3.87 -23.70
C VAL A 191 -27.48 4.78 -23.56
N LEU A 192 -27.45 5.74 -22.63
CA LEU A 192 -28.54 6.71 -22.45
C LEU A 192 -28.80 7.56 -23.69
N TYR A 193 -27.73 7.98 -24.38
CA TYR A 193 -27.83 8.72 -25.65
C TYR A 193 -28.44 7.86 -26.76
N LEU A 194 -27.99 6.61 -26.92
CA LEU A 194 -28.54 5.68 -27.89
C LEU A 194 -30.04 5.44 -27.67
N LEU A 195 -30.43 5.21 -26.41
CA LEU A 195 -31.84 5.02 -26.05
C LEU A 195 -32.69 6.27 -26.31
N SER A 196 -32.15 7.47 -26.09
CA SER A 196 -32.87 8.73 -26.40
C SER A 196 -33.01 8.98 -27.90
N CYS A 197 -32.09 8.46 -28.72
CA CYS A 197 -32.18 8.48 -30.17
C CYS A 197 -33.21 7.50 -30.75
N GLY A 198 -33.76 6.59 -29.94
CA GLY A 198 -34.77 5.61 -30.37
C GLY A 198 -34.15 4.45 -31.17
N VAL A 199 -33.47 3.54 -30.47
CA VAL A 199 -32.99 2.29 -31.07
C VAL A 199 -34.19 1.47 -31.53
N PRO A 200 -34.25 0.99 -32.80
CA PRO A 200 -35.28 0.07 -33.26
C PRO A 200 -35.33 -1.17 -32.36
N ASP A 201 -36.43 -1.91 -32.31
CA ASP A 201 -36.58 -3.23 -31.68
C ASP A 201 -36.28 -3.40 -30.16
N VAL A 202 -35.94 -2.35 -29.40
CA VAL A 202 -35.93 -2.41 -27.92
C VAL A 202 -37.29 -2.00 -27.39
N ASP A 203 -37.96 -2.88 -26.64
CA ASP A 203 -39.26 -2.55 -26.06
C ASP A 203 -39.16 -1.47 -24.96
N LYS A 204 -40.29 -0.84 -24.66
CA LYS A 204 -40.35 0.27 -23.70
C LYS A 204 -39.94 -0.16 -22.28
N ALA A 205 -40.29 -1.37 -21.85
CA ALA A 205 -39.96 -1.84 -20.51
C ALA A 205 -38.46 -2.10 -20.37
N THR A 206 -37.83 -2.71 -21.39
CA THR A 206 -36.37 -2.90 -21.43
C THR A 206 -35.63 -1.58 -21.51
N SER A 207 -36.13 -0.61 -22.28
CA SER A 207 -35.58 0.75 -22.35
C SER A 207 -35.61 1.46 -21.00
N GLU A 208 -36.74 1.39 -20.27
CA GLU A 208 -36.87 1.99 -18.94
C GLU A 208 -35.94 1.33 -17.92
N ARG A 209 -35.77 -0.01 -17.98
CA ARG A 209 -34.82 -0.76 -17.15
C ARG A 209 -33.36 -0.40 -17.44
N LEU A 210 -32.97 -0.32 -18.71
CA LEU A 210 -31.62 0.09 -19.11
C LEU A 210 -31.30 1.52 -18.67
N VAL A 211 -32.27 2.43 -18.76
CA VAL A 211 -32.12 3.81 -18.26
C VAL A 211 -31.91 3.81 -16.74
N PHE A 212 -32.66 2.99 -16.00
CA PHE A 212 -32.46 2.83 -14.55
C PHE A 212 -31.07 2.32 -14.22
N LEU A 213 -30.61 1.26 -14.89
CA LEU A 213 -29.29 0.64 -14.66
C LEU A 213 -28.13 1.56 -15.06
N ALA A 214 -28.24 2.25 -16.20
CA ALA A 214 -27.24 3.24 -16.62
C ALA A 214 -27.20 4.48 -15.69
N LYS A 215 -28.31 4.81 -15.03
CA LYS A 215 -28.41 5.88 -14.02
C LYS A 215 -28.04 5.45 -12.60
N ALA A 216 -27.76 4.16 -12.38
CA ALA A 216 -27.32 3.64 -11.09
C ALA A 216 -25.80 3.43 -11.10
N PRO A 217 -24.95 4.49 -11.20
CA PRO A 217 -23.52 4.29 -11.22
C PRO A 217 -23.09 3.65 -9.90
N VAL A 218 -22.44 2.50 -10.02
CA VAL A 218 -21.77 1.80 -8.94
C VAL A 218 -20.52 2.60 -8.59
N SER A 219 -20.72 3.65 -7.80
CA SER A 219 -19.64 4.45 -7.22
C SER A 219 -19.17 3.84 -5.91
N GLU A 220 -17.93 4.11 -5.52
CA GLU A 220 -17.37 3.73 -4.22
C GLU A 220 -18.33 4.06 -3.06
N ALA A 221 -18.92 5.26 -3.07
CA ALA A 221 -19.90 5.69 -2.08
C ALA A 221 -21.21 4.87 -2.09
N PHE A 222 -21.67 4.42 -3.27
CA PHE A 222 -22.87 3.58 -3.39
C PHE A 222 -22.62 2.18 -2.84
N LEU A 223 -21.45 1.62 -3.12
CA LEU A 223 -21.05 0.29 -2.66
C LEU A 223 -20.88 0.25 -1.13
N LEU A 224 -20.24 1.26 -0.56
CA LEU A 224 -20.06 1.40 0.89
C LEU A 224 -21.38 1.63 1.65
N SER A 225 -22.42 2.18 1.01
CA SER A 225 -23.66 2.60 1.68
C SER A 225 -24.87 1.66 1.50
N LYS A 226 -25.02 1.00 0.34
CA LYS A 226 -26.17 0.11 0.05
C LYS A 226 -25.81 -1.38 0.00
N GLY A 227 -24.53 -1.72 0.16
CA GLY A 227 -24.03 -3.07 0.34
C GLY A 227 -23.81 -3.84 -0.96
N ALA A 228 -22.72 -4.61 -1.01
CA ALA A 228 -22.30 -5.42 -2.16
C ALA A 228 -23.39 -6.34 -2.74
N LYS A 229 -24.36 -6.77 -1.92
CA LYS A 229 -25.50 -7.58 -2.33
C LYS A 229 -26.40 -6.90 -3.36
N THR A 230 -26.65 -5.59 -3.20
CA THR A 230 -27.49 -4.83 -4.13
C THR A 230 -26.77 -4.59 -5.45
N ALA A 231 -25.47 -4.31 -5.41
CA ALA A 231 -24.65 -4.14 -6.61
C ALA A 231 -24.50 -5.46 -7.41
N ALA A 232 -24.35 -6.60 -6.73
CA ALA A 232 -24.33 -7.92 -7.37
C ALA A 232 -25.67 -8.24 -8.06
N ALA A 233 -26.81 -7.92 -7.44
CA ALA A 233 -28.13 -8.11 -8.04
C ALA A 233 -28.34 -7.24 -9.29
N LEU A 234 -27.95 -5.96 -9.23
CA LEU A 234 -27.96 -5.05 -10.39
C LEU A 234 -27.09 -5.55 -11.54
N ASN A 235 -25.93 -6.15 -11.22
CA ASN A 235 -25.02 -6.69 -12.23
C ASN A 235 -25.61 -7.92 -12.94
N GLU A 236 -26.28 -8.80 -12.19
CA GLU A 236 -26.94 -9.97 -12.76
C GLU A 236 -28.17 -9.58 -13.61
N GLU A 237 -28.90 -8.54 -13.22
CA GLU A 237 -29.99 -7.97 -14.02
C GLU A 237 -29.47 -7.39 -15.34
N LEU A 238 -28.33 -6.67 -15.32
CA LEU A 238 -27.64 -6.20 -16.53
C LEU A 238 -27.24 -7.34 -17.46
N ARG A 239 -26.73 -8.46 -16.92
CA ARG A 239 -26.37 -9.66 -17.72
C ARG A 239 -27.57 -10.26 -18.41
N THR A 240 -28.69 -10.35 -17.71
CA THR A 240 -29.93 -10.91 -18.25
C THR A 240 -30.42 -10.07 -19.43
N ILE A 241 -30.45 -8.74 -19.25
CA ILE A 241 -30.85 -7.81 -20.30
C ILE A 241 -29.87 -7.85 -21.48
N LEU A 242 -28.56 -7.94 -21.22
CA LEU A 242 -27.56 -8.08 -22.28
C LEU A 242 -27.77 -9.38 -23.06
N ALA A 243 -28.06 -10.49 -22.37
CA ALA A 243 -28.31 -11.78 -23.00
C ALA A 243 -29.58 -11.74 -23.87
N ASP A 244 -30.64 -11.09 -23.40
CA ASP A 244 -31.87 -10.88 -24.16
C ASP A 244 -31.60 -10.03 -25.41
N ILE A 245 -30.90 -8.91 -25.26
CA ILE A 245 -30.51 -8.04 -26.40
C ILE A 245 -29.62 -8.79 -27.39
N VAL A 246 -28.65 -9.57 -26.91
CA VAL A 246 -27.75 -10.38 -27.76
C VAL A 246 -28.51 -11.50 -28.47
N ALA A 247 -29.48 -12.12 -27.82
CA ALA A 247 -30.33 -13.15 -28.41
C ALA A 247 -31.26 -12.58 -29.50
N GLU A 248 -31.67 -11.33 -29.35
CA GLU A 248 -32.49 -10.60 -30.33
C GLU A 248 -31.67 -9.97 -31.48
N LEU A 249 -30.33 -10.03 -31.44
CA LEU A 249 -29.48 -9.47 -32.49
C LEU A 249 -29.78 -10.15 -33.85
N PRO A 250 -30.22 -9.42 -34.88
CA PRO A 250 -30.25 -9.96 -36.23
C PRO A 250 -28.80 -10.24 -36.68
N SER A 251 -28.61 -11.31 -37.46
CA SER A 251 -27.32 -11.59 -38.10
C SER A 251 -26.85 -10.35 -38.89
N PRO A 252 -25.54 -10.04 -38.92
CA PRO A 252 -24.99 -8.76 -39.39
C PRO A 252 -25.33 -8.39 -40.84
N SER A 253 -25.95 -9.30 -41.61
CA SER A 253 -26.40 -9.08 -42.99
C SER A 253 -27.75 -8.36 -43.13
N LYS A 254 -28.47 -8.03 -42.04
CA LYS A 254 -29.80 -7.38 -42.09
C LYS A 254 -29.86 -5.93 -41.58
N ALA A 255 -28.72 -5.29 -41.28
CA ALA A 255 -28.73 -3.90 -40.81
C ALA A 255 -29.09 -2.92 -41.96
N PRO A 256 -30.10 -2.04 -41.82
CA PRO A 256 -30.45 -1.06 -42.83
C PRO A 256 -29.33 -0.03 -43.02
N THR A 257 -29.03 0.28 -44.27
CA THR A 257 -27.97 1.20 -44.67
C THR A 257 -28.40 2.66 -44.37
N GLY A 258 -27.65 3.36 -43.52
CA GLY A 258 -27.88 4.78 -43.20
C GLY A 258 -28.27 5.09 -41.74
N THR A 259 -28.51 4.08 -40.90
CA THR A 259 -28.64 4.26 -39.45
C THR A 259 -27.26 4.33 -38.81
N HIS A 260 -26.84 5.53 -38.39
CA HIS A 260 -25.54 5.78 -37.79
C HIS A 260 -25.37 5.24 -36.35
N LEU A 261 -26.41 4.62 -35.79
CA LEU A 261 -26.40 4.00 -34.47
C LEU A 261 -27.08 2.64 -34.60
N THR A 262 -26.28 1.59 -34.67
CA THR A 262 -26.75 0.21 -34.86
C THR A 262 -26.96 -0.49 -33.52
N PHE A 263 -27.76 -1.56 -33.49
CA PHE A 263 -27.84 -2.48 -32.35
C PHE A 263 -26.47 -2.97 -31.88
N ALA A 264 -25.50 -3.07 -32.81
CA ALA A 264 -24.13 -3.44 -32.49
C ALA A 264 -23.41 -2.37 -31.65
N ASP A 265 -23.69 -1.08 -31.87
CA ASP A 265 -23.14 0.02 -31.06
C ASP A 265 -23.74 0.03 -29.65
N LEU A 266 -25.05 -0.26 -29.53
CA LEU A 266 -25.70 -0.45 -28.22
C LEU A 266 -25.12 -1.66 -27.49
N GLY A 267 -24.99 -2.81 -28.16
CA GLY A 267 -24.40 -4.03 -27.60
C GLY A 267 -22.96 -3.82 -27.14
N LEU A 268 -22.14 -3.09 -27.90
CA LEU A 268 -20.76 -2.76 -27.55
C LEU A 268 -20.70 -1.85 -26.30
N HIS A 269 -21.52 -0.80 -26.24
CA HIS A 269 -21.53 0.08 -25.07
C HIS A 269 -22.11 -0.60 -23.82
N LEU A 270 -23.10 -1.48 -23.97
CA LEU A 270 -23.59 -2.31 -22.87
C LEU A 270 -22.53 -3.31 -22.40
N TYR A 271 -21.77 -3.92 -23.31
CA TYR A 271 -20.65 -4.79 -22.96
C TYR A 271 -19.55 -4.04 -22.18
N HIS A 272 -19.20 -2.82 -22.60
CA HIS A 272 -18.26 -1.97 -21.86
C HIS A 272 -18.78 -1.55 -20.48
N LEU A 273 -20.07 -1.20 -20.38
CA LEU A 273 -20.71 -0.87 -19.10
C LEU A 273 -20.66 -2.07 -18.15
N PHE A 274 -20.95 -3.26 -18.66
CA PHE A 274 -20.92 -4.50 -17.92
C PHE A 274 -19.50 -4.86 -17.46
N THR A 275 -18.51 -4.78 -18.35
CA THR A 275 -17.10 -5.07 -18.01
C THR A 275 -16.57 -4.09 -16.96
N ALA A 276 -16.95 -2.80 -17.06
CA ALA A 276 -16.62 -1.81 -16.05
C ALA A 276 -17.26 -2.16 -14.70
N ASN A 277 -18.51 -2.63 -14.69
CA ASN A 277 -19.20 -3.03 -13.46
C ASN A 277 -18.58 -4.28 -12.81
N ASP A 278 -18.23 -5.30 -13.59
CA ASP A 278 -17.53 -6.49 -13.10
C ASP A 278 -16.18 -6.12 -12.45
N LEU A 279 -15.42 -5.22 -13.09
CA LEU A 279 -14.14 -4.74 -12.55
C LEU A 279 -14.34 -3.93 -11.26
N VAL A 280 -15.37 -3.08 -11.19
CA VAL A 280 -15.74 -2.36 -9.96
C VAL A 280 -16.07 -3.34 -8.83
N MET A 281 -16.82 -4.41 -9.11
CA MET A 281 -17.17 -5.43 -8.11
C MET A 281 -15.95 -6.25 -7.66
N GLU A 282 -15.05 -6.61 -8.56
CA GLU A 282 -13.79 -7.30 -8.24
C GLU A 282 -12.93 -6.44 -7.29
N VAL A 283 -12.71 -5.17 -7.67
CA VAL A 283 -11.94 -4.22 -6.86
C VAL A 283 -12.62 -3.95 -5.52
N HIS A 284 -13.95 -3.85 -5.49
CA HIS A 284 -14.69 -3.68 -4.25
C HIS A 284 -14.51 -4.88 -3.32
N LYS A 285 -14.57 -6.11 -3.83
CA LYS A 285 -14.31 -7.32 -3.05
C LYS A 285 -12.89 -7.33 -2.47
N ASP A 286 -11.90 -6.87 -3.23
CA ASP A 286 -10.54 -6.70 -2.74
C ASP A 286 -10.45 -5.66 -1.61
N ILE A 287 -11.11 -4.51 -1.76
CA ILE A 287 -11.17 -3.46 -0.73
C ILE A 287 -11.91 -3.96 0.52
N GLU A 288 -13.06 -4.60 0.37
CA GLU A 288 -13.80 -5.22 1.46
C GLU A 288 -12.96 -6.27 2.19
N ALA A 289 -12.23 -7.11 1.45
CA ALA A 289 -11.34 -8.10 2.05
C ALA A 289 -10.20 -7.47 2.87
N VAL A 290 -9.70 -6.30 2.45
CA VAL A 290 -8.73 -5.51 3.23
C VAL A 290 -9.40 -4.91 4.46
N LEU A 291 -10.58 -4.30 4.32
CA LEU A 291 -11.35 -3.68 5.42
C LEU A 291 -11.81 -4.70 6.47
N SER A 292 -12.14 -5.92 6.05
CA SER A 292 -12.56 -7.03 6.90
C SER A 292 -11.39 -7.89 7.40
N SER A 293 -10.15 -7.55 7.05
CA SER A 293 -8.98 -8.33 7.46
C SER A 293 -8.76 -8.21 8.96
N SER A 294 -8.58 -9.34 9.64
CA SER A 294 -8.16 -9.36 11.05
C SER A 294 -6.76 -8.76 11.29
N LYS A 295 -5.98 -8.55 10.21
CA LYS A 295 -4.65 -7.92 10.26
C LYS A 295 -4.69 -6.40 10.25
N LEU A 296 -5.87 -5.78 10.11
CA LEU A 296 -6.02 -4.34 10.22
C LEU A 296 -5.90 -3.94 11.69
N ASN A 297 -4.83 -3.22 12.04
CA ASN A 297 -4.66 -2.70 13.39
C ASN A 297 -5.31 -1.32 13.50
N LYS A 298 -6.50 -1.27 14.10
CA LYS A 298 -7.26 -0.04 14.34
C LYS A 298 -6.73 0.80 15.51
N SER A 299 -5.90 0.21 16.37
CA SER A 299 -5.25 0.91 17.48
C SER A 299 -3.81 1.31 17.16
N ALA A 300 -3.39 1.18 15.89
CA ALA A 300 -2.06 1.59 15.48
C ALA A 300 -1.82 3.08 15.77
N ALA A 301 -0.65 3.39 16.32
CA ALA A 301 -0.27 4.73 16.69
C ALA A 301 1.20 5.05 16.37
N LEU A 302 1.45 6.33 16.13
CA LEU A 302 2.79 6.90 16.05
C LEU A 302 3.12 7.54 17.39
N CYS A 303 4.07 6.97 18.12
CA CYS A 303 4.53 7.45 19.42
C CYS A 303 5.90 8.13 19.27
N VAL A 304 5.93 9.47 19.40
CA VAL A 304 7.16 10.26 19.31
C VAL A 304 7.48 10.90 20.65
N ARG A 305 8.64 10.58 21.23
CA ARG A 305 8.99 11.01 22.59
C ARG A 305 9.36 12.50 22.68
N ASP A 306 10.10 13.02 21.72
CA ASP A 306 10.76 14.34 21.85
C ASP A 306 10.23 15.37 20.86
N THR A 307 10.37 15.15 19.55
CA THR A 307 9.99 16.17 18.56
C THR A 307 9.48 15.56 17.26
N VAL A 308 8.42 16.16 16.73
CA VAL A 308 7.86 15.88 15.41
C VAL A 308 7.99 17.14 14.57
N TYR A 309 8.71 17.05 13.46
CA TYR A 309 8.94 18.20 12.59
C TYR A 309 7.80 18.42 11.60
N LYS A 310 7.67 19.67 11.14
CA LYS A 310 6.75 20.05 10.06
C LYS A 310 7.05 19.26 8.78
N GLY A 311 5.99 18.89 8.05
CA GLY A 311 6.06 18.19 6.77
C GLY A 311 6.15 16.67 6.89
N VAL A 312 6.16 16.12 8.11
CA VAL A 312 6.00 14.68 8.32
C VAL A 312 4.59 14.27 7.90
N GLU A 313 4.50 13.26 7.05
CA GLU A 313 3.22 12.72 6.58
C GLU A 313 2.90 11.47 7.37
N VAL A 314 1.71 11.44 7.96
CA VAL A 314 1.26 10.34 8.81
C VAL A 314 -0.03 9.77 8.24
N THR A 315 -0.02 8.49 7.92
CA THR A 315 -1.22 7.71 7.59
C THR A 315 -1.44 6.67 8.68
N ILE A 316 -2.64 6.62 9.26
CA ILE A 316 -3.06 5.55 10.18
C ILE A 316 -4.33 4.93 9.60
N GLY A 317 -4.28 3.64 9.30
CA GLY A 317 -5.35 2.98 8.57
C GLY A 317 -5.49 3.56 7.16
N PHE A 318 -6.60 4.28 6.94
CA PHE A 318 -6.94 4.92 5.67
C PHE A 318 -6.94 6.45 5.75
N THR A 319 -6.73 7.02 6.93
CA THR A 319 -6.73 8.45 7.19
C THR A 319 -5.32 8.99 7.06
N GLU A 320 -5.16 10.11 6.36
CA GLU A 320 -3.88 10.78 6.13
C GLU A 320 -3.90 12.18 6.74
N MET A 321 -2.75 12.60 7.29
CA MET A 321 -2.51 13.96 7.73
C MET A 321 -1.06 14.37 7.44
N VAL A 322 -0.83 15.68 7.40
CA VAL A 322 0.52 16.26 7.36
C VAL A 322 0.70 17.11 8.61
N VAL A 323 1.86 16.98 9.25
CA VAL A 323 2.21 17.79 10.40
C VAL A 323 2.53 19.21 9.94
N GLU A 324 1.64 20.15 10.21
CA GLU A 324 1.74 21.53 9.72
C GLU A 324 2.76 22.40 10.48
N GLN A 325 3.03 22.06 11.74
CA GLN A 325 3.92 22.81 12.63
C GLN A 325 4.77 21.85 13.46
N GLU A 326 5.97 22.29 13.85
CA GLU A 326 6.82 21.54 14.78
C GLU A 326 6.11 21.35 16.13
N MET A 327 6.09 20.11 16.61
CA MET A 327 5.46 19.71 17.87
C MET A 327 6.51 19.04 18.77
N GLY A 328 6.34 19.18 20.09
CA GLY A 328 7.07 18.35 21.05
C GLY A 328 6.60 16.88 21.01
N GLY A 329 6.96 16.11 22.03
CA GLY A 329 6.56 14.72 22.14
C GLY A 329 5.05 14.55 21.98
N ALA A 330 4.65 13.69 21.04
CA ALA A 330 3.25 13.49 20.68
C ALA A 330 2.95 12.02 20.33
N ILE A 331 1.70 11.64 20.54
CA ILE A 331 1.11 10.37 20.13
C ILE A 331 0.02 10.67 19.11
N PHE A 332 0.18 10.15 17.89
CA PHE A 332 -0.84 10.23 16.84
C PHE A 332 -1.60 8.92 16.81
N LYS A 333 -2.92 9.01 16.93
CA LYS A 333 -3.82 7.84 16.89
C LYS A 333 -5.11 8.20 16.19
N LEU A 334 -5.84 7.18 15.74
CA LEU A 334 -7.14 7.36 15.11
C LEU A 334 -8.22 7.61 16.18
N ALA A 335 -8.96 8.70 16.05
CA ALA A 335 -10.14 9.01 16.87
C ALA A 335 -11.35 9.22 15.95
N GLY A 336 -12.16 8.18 15.78
CA GLY A 336 -13.21 8.17 14.76
C GLY A 336 -12.59 8.07 13.37
N ASP A 337 -12.83 9.07 12.53
CA ASP A 337 -12.33 9.13 11.15
C ASP A 337 -11.12 10.07 10.99
N GLU A 338 -10.67 10.71 12.07
CA GLU A 338 -9.57 11.68 12.07
C GLU A 338 -8.36 11.18 12.86
N ILE A 339 -7.16 11.65 12.48
CA ILE A 339 -5.95 11.44 13.28
C ILE A 339 -5.83 12.60 14.26
N VAL A 340 -5.75 12.27 15.55
CA VAL A 340 -5.54 13.24 16.62
C VAL A 340 -4.13 13.10 17.19
N ALA A 341 -3.52 14.23 17.52
CA ALA A 341 -2.23 14.31 18.17
C ALA A 341 -2.41 14.68 19.65
N GLU A 342 -2.02 13.78 20.55
CA GLU A 342 -2.03 14.00 21.99
C GLU A 342 -0.60 14.18 22.51
N PRO A 343 -0.39 14.93 23.61
CA PRO A 343 0.94 15.03 24.22
C PRO A 343 1.48 13.68 24.66
N TRP A 344 2.77 13.44 24.43
CA TRP A 344 3.43 12.21 24.86
C TRP A 344 3.49 12.13 26.39
N THR A 345 3.04 10.99 26.94
CA THR A 345 3.22 10.63 28.35
C THR A 345 3.43 9.13 28.47
N GLU A 346 4.19 8.68 29.48
CA GLU A 346 4.39 7.24 29.71
C GLU A 346 3.07 6.48 29.87
N LYS A 347 2.09 7.11 30.53
CA LYS A 347 0.75 6.54 30.71
C LYS A 347 0.02 6.38 29.37
N ALA A 348 0.07 7.38 28.50
CA ALA A 348 -0.61 7.34 27.21
C ALA A 348 0.02 6.31 26.25
N VAL A 349 1.33 6.08 26.33
CA VAL A 349 1.99 5.02 25.55
C VAL A 349 1.57 3.62 26.04
N ALA A 350 1.36 3.44 27.35
CA ALA A 350 0.90 2.16 27.90
C ALA A 350 -0.57 1.84 27.58
N GLU A 351 -1.36 2.83 27.14
CA GLU A 351 -2.76 2.70 26.73
C GLU A 351 -2.90 2.36 25.23
N VAL A 352 -1.80 2.41 24.47
CA VAL A 352 -1.68 2.13 23.03
C VAL A 352 -1.15 0.71 22.82
#